data_AF-A0A954N1U1-F1
#
_entry.id   AF-A0A954N1U1-F1
#
_cell.length_a   1.000
_cell.length_b   1.000
_cell.length_c   1.000
_cell.angle_alpha   90.00
_cell.angle_beta   90.00
_cell.angle_gamma   90.00
#
_symmetry.space_group_name_H-M   'P 1'
#
loop_
_entity.id
_entity.type
_entity.pdbx_description
1 polymer ?
#
loop_
_entity_poly.entity_id
_entity_poly.type
_entity_poly.pdbx_seq_one_letter_code
_entity_poly.pdbx_strand_id
1 'polypeptide(L)'
;MGEIKAAWLKREQAVSSLVVEIRTNLVTPKQDPNSYFEGAVKVPAGVKVEERKMVRIKEEKFATLSEVVAGHESLRPHGARLAFDGVTALSYNGVSRVAGLKSTGVILADPYQHSPDAEFAPVFIQVRGLHPELHSVNLIGFTPVEGMHDVQGHMCVKLEKAQQAGYSEYLYCDPARDYLVRRREAIFQEKPVSKLEIELSDDSPIPSSWEFSSFRRDTGERVYNSKSKVVRFEINAEIPDSEFTFTFPDQTFVIDEISKTRYVIGEQPTEESEPKKDQATPKN
;
A
#
# COMPACT_ATOMS: atom_id res chain seq x y z
N MET A 1 16.57 1.83 21.39
CA MET A 1 15.30 2.31 20.80
C MET A 1 15.15 3.84 20.82
N GLY A 2 15.68 4.57 21.82
CA GLY A 2 15.54 6.03 21.88
C GLY A 2 16.11 6.76 20.66
N GLU A 3 17.35 6.46 20.26
CA GLU A 3 18.03 7.08 19.10
C GLU A 3 17.29 6.81 17.78
N ILE A 4 16.87 5.55 17.60
CA ILE A 4 16.03 5.10 16.47
C ILE A 4 14.78 5.99 16.39
N LYS A 5 13.94 6.04 17.43
CA LYS A 5 12.72 6.87 17.39
C LYS A 5 13.02 8.35 17.15
N ALA A 6 14.08 8.89 17.75
CA ALA A 6 14.47 10.29 17.55
C ALA A 6 14.85 10.59 16.09
N ALA A 7 15.57 9.68 15.42
CA ALA A 7 15.97 9.82 14.02
C ALA A 7 14.76 9.85 13.07
N TRP A 8 13.79 8.95 13.24
CA TRP A 8 12.56 8.99 12.43
C TRP A 8 11.71 10.21 12.73
N LEU A 9 11.53 10.59 14.01
CA LEU A 9 10.74 11.76 14.37
C LEU A 9 11.32 13.03 13.73
N LYS A 10 12.66 13.20 13.81
CA LYS A 10 13.38 14.31 13.16
C LYS A 10 13.09 14.34 11.66
N ARG A 11 13.12 13.19 10.99
CA ARG A 11 12.90 13.09 9.55
C ARG A 11 11.44 13.35 9.17
N GLU A 12 10.50 12.82 9.93
CA GLU A 12 9.06 13.05 9.74
C GLU A 12 8.71 14.53 9.85
N GLN A 13 9.31 15.24 10.83
CA GLN A 13 9.20 16.69 10.98
C GLN A 13 9.90 17.48 9.86
N ALA A 14 11.00 16.96 9.30
CA ALA A 14 11.74 17.63 8.23
C ALA A 14 11.07 17.52 6.84
N VAL A 15 10.15 16.57 6.68
CA VAL A 15 9.41 16.31 5.43
C VAL A 15 7.95 16.70 5.66
N SER A 16 7.58 17.96 5.42
CA SER A 16 6.20 18.43 5.56
C SER A 16 5.32 17.94 4.41
N SER A 17 5.89 17.84 3.21
CA SER A 17 5.25 17.26 2.03
C SER A 17 6.23 16.47 1.17
N LEU A 18 5.70 15.60 0.31
CA LEU A 18 6.49 14.75 -0.58
C LEU A 18 5.69 14.43 -1.83
N VAL A 19 6.31 14.55 -3.00
CA VAL A 19 5.83 13.96 -4.26
C VAL A 19 6.84 12.91 -4.69
N VAL A 20 6.41 11.70 -5.00
CA VAL A 20 7.26 10.65 -5.59
C VAL A 20 6.57 10.06 -6.80
N GLU A 21 7.30 9.94 -7.91
CA GLU A 21 6.90 9.13 -9.06
C GLU A 21 7.78 7.88 -9.13
N ILE A 22 7.12 6.74 -9.32
CA ILE A 22 7.73 5.41 -9.32
C ILE A 22 7.36 4.72 -10.62
N ARG A 23 8.31 3.98 -11.18
CA ARG A 23 8.05 2.97 -12.20
C ARG A 23 8.18 1.58 -11.58
N THR A 24 7.12 0.79 -11.68
CA THR A 24 7.09 -0.58 -11.19
C THR A 24 7.05 -1.55 -12.37
N ASN A 25 8.00 -2.48 -12.39
CA ASN A 25 7.97 -3.66 -13.25
C ASN A 25 7.43 -4.83 -12.44
N LEU A 26 6.24 -5.26 -12.83
CA LEU A 26 5.52 -6.39 -12.25
C LEU A 26 5.68 -7.59 -13.19
N VAL A 27 5.99 -8.76 -12.63
CA VAL A 27 5.83 -10.04 -13.32
C VAL A 27 4.64 -10.74 -12.70
N THR A 28 3.58 -10.96 -13.47
CA THR A 28 2.38 -11.57 -12.92
C THR A 28 2.69 -12.96 -12.35
N PRO A 29 2.21 -13.25 -11.13
CA PRO A 29 2.42 -14.54 -10.50
C PRO A 29 1.85 -15.65 -11.39
N LYS A 30 2.38 -16.87 -11.28
CA LYS A 30 1.62 -18.03 -11.74
C LYS A 30 0.31 -18.03 -10.95
N GLN A 31 -0.83 -18.09 -11.66
CA GLN A 31 -2.14 -18.08 -11.01
C GLN A 31 -2.16 -19.13 -9.91
N ASP A 32 -2.35 -18.67 -8.67
CA ASP A 32 -2.67 -19.58 -7.58
C ASP A 32 -4.16 -19.90 -7.69
N PRO A 33 -4.56 -21.15 -7.99
CA PRO A 33 -5.97 -21.51 -8.03
C PRO A 33 -6.69 -21.26 -6.70
N ASN A 34 -5.94 -21.14 -5.59
CA ASN A 34 -6.46 -20.84 -4.26
C ASN A 34 -6.32 -19.36 -3.87
N SER A 35 -5.96 -18.47 -4.81
CA SER A 35 -5.95 -17.04 -4.57
C SER A 35 -7.38 -16.54 -4.27
N TYR A 36 -7.60 -16.05 -3.05
CA TYR A 36 -8.86 -15.47 -2.57
C TYR A 36 -9.35 -14.23 -3.34
N PHE A 37 -8.60 -13.74 -4.34
CA PHE A 37 -9.08 -12.71 -5.25
C PHE A 37 -10.08 -13.27 -6.26
N GLU A 38 -11.25 -13.72 -5.78
CA GLU A 38 -12.39 -14.04 -6.62
C GLU A 38 -12.79 -12.77 -7.39
N GLY A 39 -12.66 -12.80 -8.72
CA GLY A 39 -12.94 -11.67 -9.61
C GLY A 39 -11.71 -10.94 -10.16
N ALA A 40 -10.48 -11.32 -9.78
CA ALA A 40 -9.29 -10.78 -10.43
C ALA A 40 -9.28 -11.14 -11.93
N VAL A 41 -8.98 -10.16 -12.78
CA VAL A 41 -8.79 -10.36 -14.21
C VAL A 41 -7.77 -11.48 -14.40
N LYS A 42 -8.14 -12.52 -15.16
CA LYS A 42 -7.22 -13.63 -15.49
C LYS A 42 -6.09 -13.10 -16.37
N VAL A 43 -5.01 -12.63 -15.76
CA VAL A 43 -3.79 -12.31 -16.50
C VAL A 43 -2.99 -13.58 -16.72
N PRO A 44 -2.47 -13.84 -17.93
CA PRO A 44 -1.48 -14.88 -18.13
C PRO A 44 -0.29 -14.72 -17.19
N ALA A 45 0.25 -15.82 -16.70
CA ALA A 45 1.44 -15.81 -15.86
C ALA A 45 2.66 -15.27 -16.64
N GLY A 46 3.55 -14.55 -15.96
CA GLY A 46 4.78 -14.04 -16.57
C GLY A 46 4.60 -12.82 -17.47
N VAL A 47 3.41 -12.23 -17.52
CA VAL A 47 3.17 -10.95 -18.21
C VAL A 47 3.93 -9.87 -17.46
N LYS A 48 4.74 -9.13 -18.22
CA LYS A 48 5.41 -7.93 -17.73
C LYS A 48 4.47 -6.74 -17.85
N VAL A 49 4.32 -6.02 -16.76
CA VAL A 49 3.51 -4.81 -16.68
C VAL A 49 4.41 -3.70 -16.17
N GLU A 50 4.36 -2.56 -16.83
CA GLU A 50 4.98 -1.33 -16.34
C GLU A 50 3.87 -0.41 -15.83
N GLU A 51 3.99 -0.01 -14.58
CA GLU A 51 3.10 0.92 -13.92
C GLU A 51 3.83 2.20 -13.59
N ARG A 52 3.17 3.33 -13.82
CA ARG A 52 3.54 4.63 -13.29
C ARG A 52 2.72 4.87 -12.05
N LYS A 53 3.40 5.12 -10.94
CA LYS A 53 2.77 5.38 -9.65
C LYS A 53 3.19 6.74 -9.15
N MET A 54 2.26 7.47 -8.56
CA MET A 54 2.54 8.73 -7.87
C MET A 54 2.01 8.65 -6.46
N VAL A 55 2.79 9.13 -5.50
CA VAL A 55 2.33 9.40 -4.14
C VAL A 55 2.60 10.85 -3.80
N ARG A 56 1.60 11.47 -3.18
CA ARG A 56 1.65 12.81 -2.58
C ARG A 56 1.37 12.67 -1.10
N ILE A 57 2.17 13.34 -0.28
CA ILE A 57 2.01 13.44 1.16
C ILE A 57 2.05 14.92 1.50
N LYS A 58 1.15 15.39 2.34
CA LYS A 58 1.20 16.74 2.92
C LYS A 58 0.57 16.66 4.31
N GLU A 59 1.37 16.91 5.33
CA GLU A 59 0.92 16.74 6.73
C GLU A 59 0.39 15.30 6.93
N GLU A 60 -0.88 15.16 7.32
CA GLU A 60 -1.60 13.90 7.52
C GLU A 60 -2.34 13.43 6.24
N LYS A 61 -2.39 14.28 5.19
CA LYS A 61 -3.06 13.97 3.92
C LYS A 61 -2.15 13.15 3.01
N PHE A 62 -2.75 12.25 2.24
CA PHE A 62 -2.03 11.56 1.18
C PHE A 62 -2.93 11.26 -0.02
N ALA A 63 -2.31 11.21 -1.20
CA ALA A 63 -2.98 10.79 -2.41
C ALA A 63 -2.05 9.90 -3.23
N THR A 64 -2.60 8.82 -3.77
CA THR A 64 -1.89 7.93 -4.68
C THR A 64 -2.61 7.83 -6.01
N LEU A 65 -1.82 7.60 -7.05
CA LEU A 65 -2.27 7.30 -8.39
C LEU A 65 -1.42 6.15 -8.92
N SER A 66 -2.06 5.12 -9.47
CA SER A 66 -1.39 4.01 -10.15
C SER A 66 -1.98 3.84 -11.54
N GLU A 67 -1.15 3.97 -12.57
CA GLU A 67 -1.53 3.88 -13.98
C GLU A 67 -0.67 2.83 -14.70
N VAL A 68 -1.30 1.90 -15.42
CA VAL A 68 -0.57 0.98 -16.29
C VAL A 68 -0.14 1.73 -17.56
N VAL A 69 1.17 1.89 -17.74
CA VAL A 69 1.75 2.61 -18.89
C VAL A 69 2.18 1.67 -20.02
N ALA A 70 2.51 0.42 -19.70
CA ALA A 70 2.77 -0.62 -20.69
C ALA A 70 2.38 -2.00 -20.14
N GLY A 71 1.93 -2.91 -21.03
CA GLY A 71 1.50 -4.25 -20.65
C GLY A 71 0.27 -4.74 -21.42
N HIS A 72 -0.28 -5.86 -20.98
CA HIS A 72 -1.44 -6.53 -21.58
C HIS A 72 -2.69 -5.63 -21.51
N GLU A 73 -3.47 -5.56 -22.59
CA GLU A 73 -4.61 -4.63 -22.68
C GLU A 73 -5.69 -4.88 -21.61
N SER A 74 -5.91 -6.13 -21.21
CA SER A 74 -6.85 -6.45 -20.12
C SER A 74 -6.43 -5.91 -18.76
N LEU A 75 -5.16 -5.50 -18.62
CA LEU A 75 -4.61 -4.87 -17.43
C LEU A 75 -4.58 -3.35 -17.50
N ARG A 76 -5.02 -2.77 -18.62
CA ARG A 76 -5.15 -1.31 -18.75
C ARG A 76 -6.56 -0.87 -18.41
N PRO A 77 -6.89 -0.58 -17.14
CA PRO A 77 -7.98 0.37 -16.92
C PRO A 77 -7.51 1.64 -16.24
N HIS A 78 -8.35 2.65 -16.41
CA HIS A 78 -8.33 3.97 -15.78
C HIS A 78 -7.82 3.85 -14.33
N GLY A 79 -6.65 4.44 -14.07
CA GLY A 79 -5.79 4.13 -12.93
C GLY A 79 -6.48 4.01 -11.57
N ALA A 80 -5.89 3.20 -10.68
CA ALA A 80 -6.30 3.17 -9.29
C ALA A 80 -5.94 4.49 -8.62
N ARG A 81 -6.85 5.03 -7.82
CA ARG A 81 -6.66 6.27 -7.08
C ARG A 81 -7.08 6.06 -5.64
N LEU A 82 -6.28 6.57 -4.73
CA LEU A 82 -6.63 6.69 -3.32
C LEU A 82 -6.35 8.13 -2.92
N ALA A 83 -7.28 8.77 -2.24
CA ALA A 83 -7.06 10.10 -1.68
C ALA A 83 -7.61 10.14 -0.25
N PHE A 84 -6.84 10.71 0.65
CA PHE A 84 -7.19 10.97 2.03
C PHE A 84 -6.93 12.44 2.32
N ASP A 85 -7.97 13.14 2.74
CA ASP A 85 -7.95 14.59 2.99
C ASP A 85 -7.69 14.95 4.46
N GLY A 86 -7.41 13.95 5.32
CA GLY A 86 -7.32 14.09 6.77
C GLY A 86 -8.58 13.65 7.52
N VAL A 87 -9.69 13.40 6.81
CA VAL A 87 -10.97 12.99 7.41
C VAL A 87 -11.58 11.79 6.68
N THR A 88 -11.61 11.82 5.36
CA THR A 88 -12.29 10.82 4.52
C THR A 88 -11.33 10.22 3.50
N ALA A 89 -11.43 8.91 3.32
CA ALA A 89 -10.76 8.21 2.23
C ALA A 89 -11.71 8.02 1.05
N LEU A 90 -11.22 8.31 -0.14
CA LEU A 90 -11.85 7.93 -1.39
C LEU A 90 -10.93 6.96 -2.11
N SER A 91 -11.40 5.74 -2.37
CA SER A 91 -10.68 4.73 -3.15
C SER A 91 -11.45 4.49 -4.44
N TYR A 92 -10.78 4.56 -5.58
CA TYR A 92 -11.36 4.32 -6.89
C TYR A 92 -10.55 3.26 -7.63
N ASN A 93 -11.26 2.26 -8.14
CA ASN A 93 -10.71 1.21 -8.98
C ASN A 93 -11.50 1.12 -10.29
N GLY A 94 -10.87 1.60 -11.37
CA GLY A 94 -11.44 1.59 -12.73
C GLY A 94 -11.49 0.21 -13.40
N VAL A 95 -11.02 -0.85 -12.74
CA VAL A 95 -10.94 -2.23 -13.30
C VAL A 95 -12.11 -3.11 -12.85
N SER A 96 -12.78 -2.73 -11.77
CA SER A 96 -13.66 -3.63 -11.04
C SER A 96 -14.98 -3.88 -11.77
N ARG A 97 -15.24 -5.15 -12.13
CA ARG A 97 -16.51 -5.62 -12.72
C ARG A 97 -17.44 -6.19 -11.65
N VAL A 98 -17.85 -5.37 -10.68
CA VAL A 98 -18.88 -5.77 -9.71
C VAL A 98 -20.25 -5.62 -10.38
N ALA A 99 -21.02 -6.71 -10.45
CA ALA A 99 -22.40 -6.71 -10.99
C ALA A 99 -22.57 -6.16 -12.42
N GLY A 100 -21.53 -6.24 -13.26
CA GLY A 100 -21.56 -5.70 -14.64
C GLY A 100 -21.24 -4.21 -14.76
N LEU A 101 -21.03 -3.51 -13.64
CA LEU A 101 -20.56 -2.13 -13.61
C LEU A 101 -19.06 -2.09 -13.91
N LYS A 102 -18.58 -1.02 -14.56
CA LYS A 102 -17.20 -0.95 -15.08
C LYS A 102 -16.16 -0.47 -14.06
N SER A 103 -16.60 0.16 -12.97
CA SER A 103 -15.70 0.69 -11.94
C SER A 103 -16.35 0.70 -10.55
N THR A 104 -15.52 0.64 -9.51
CA THR A 104 -15.96 0.68 -8.11
C THR A 104 -15.26 1.80 -7.37
N GLY A 105 -16.04 2.56 -6.61
CA GLY A 105 -15.59 3.55 -5.66
C GLY A 105 -15.92 3.10 -4.23
N VAL A 106 -15.09 3.48 -3.27
CA VAL A 106 -15.33 3.25 -1.85
C VAL A 106 -15.08 4.54 -1.10
N ILE A 107 -16.00 4.90 -0.21
CA ILE A 107 -15.85 6.00 0.74
C ILE A 107 -15.68 5.39 2.12
N LEU A 108 -14.58 5.74 2.79
CA LEU A 108 -14.26 5.23 4.11
C LEU A 108 -14.09 6.38 5.11
N ALA A 109 -14.57 6.17 6.34
CA ALA A 109 -14.23 7.03 7.48
C ALA A 109 -12.79 6.77 7.95
N ASP A 110 -12.27 5.57 7.67
CA ASP A 110 -10.93 5.15 8.05
C ASP A 110 -10.17 4.75 6.77
N PRO A 111 -9.27 5.61 6.24
CA PRO A 111 -8.52 5.31 5.02
C PRO A 111 -7.58 4.10 5.18
N TYR A 112 -7.35 3.64 6.40
CA TYR A 112 -6.29 2.70 6.72
C TYR A 112 -6.71 1.23 6.65
N GLN A 113 -8.02 0.97 6.52
CA GLN A 113 -8.52 -0.34 6.04
C GLN A 113 -8.09 -0.64 4.61
N HIS A 114 -7.79 0.40 3.83
CA HIS A 114 -7.18 0.31 2.50
C HIS A 114 -5.84 1.03 2.52
N SER A 115 -4.96 0.64 3.46
CA SER A 115 -3.57 1.07 3.54
C SER A 115 -3.03 1.32 2.13
N PRO A 116 -2.42 2.48 1.85
CA PRO A 116 -1.80 2.72 0.55
C PRO A 116 -0.94 1.51 0.22
N ASP A 117 -1.06 1.05 -1.03
CA ASP A 117 -0.56 -0.24 -1.49
C ASP A 117 0.81 -0.54 -0.87
N ALA A 118 1.06 -1.81 -0.51
CA ALA A 118 2.35 -2.30 -0.02
C ALA A 118 3.55 -1.83 -0.89
N GLU A 119 3.25 -1.40 -2.10
CA GLU A 119 4.11 -0.80 -3.11
C GLU A 119 4.69 0.56 -2.72
N PHE A 120 3.97 1.40 -1.97
CA PHE A 120 4.47 2.69 -1.46
C PHE A 120 5.05 2.59 -0.04
N ALA A 121 4.88 1.45 0.63
CA ALA A 121 5.44 1.21 1.96
C ALA A 121 6.94 1.58 2.07
N PRO A 122 7.81 1.35 1.06
CA PRO A 122 9.21 1.75 1.13
C PRO A 122 9.42 3.25 1.22
N VAL A 123 8.52 4.07 0.66
CA VAL A 123 8.60 5.53 0.79
C VAL A 123 8.09 5.93 2.17
N PHE A 124 6.90 5.47 2.55
CA PHE A 124 6.28 5.84 3.82
C PHE A 124 7.13 5.42 5.03
N ILE A 125 7.74 4.24 5.03
CA ILE A 125 8.55 3.78 6.17
C ILE A 125 9.78 4.66 6.41
N GLN A 126 10.30 5.32 5.37
CA GLN A 126 11.43 6.23 5.54
C GLN A 126 10.96 7.55 6.15
N VAL A 127 9.90 8.18 5.63
CA VAL A 127 9.54 9.57 5.97
C VAL A 127 8.35 9.73 6.93
N ARG A 128 7.60 8.66 7.18
CA ARG A 128 6.36 8.62 7.99
C ARG A 128 6.28 7.34 8.84
N GLY A 129 7.43 6.78 9.22
CA GLY A 129 7.49 5.51 9.96
C GLY A 129 6.87 5.56 11.36
N LEU A 130 6.62 6.75 11.93
CA LEU A 130 5.96 6.90 13.23
C LEU A 130 4.50 7.36 13.13
N HIS A 131 4.00 7.58 11.92
CA HIS A 131 2.64 8.05 11.72
C HIS A 131 1.65 7.00 12.28
N PRO A 132 0.80 7.37 13.27
CA PRO A 132 -0.03 6.40 13.98
C PRO A 132 -0.97 5.66 13.03
N GLU A 133 -1.39 6.36 11.97
CA GLU A 133 -2.41 5.89 11.07
C GLU A 133 -1.87 5.02 9.91
N LEU A 134 -0.56 5.07 9.61
CA LEU A 134 0.03 4.21 8.58
C LEU A 134 0.36 2.82 9.13
N HIS A 135 -0.67 2.04 9.49
CA HIS A 135 -0.55 0.77 10.21
C HIS A 135 0.44 -0.23 9.60
N SER A 136 0.53 -0.28 8.26
CA SER A 136 1.42 -1.20 7.55
C SER A 136 2.91 -0.82 7.61
N VAL A 137 3.25 0.38 8.10
CA VAL A 137 4.64 0.89 8.21
C VAL A 137 4.97 1.50 9.58
N ASN A 138 4.05 1.37 10.54
CA ASN A 138 4.17 1.99 11.84
C ASN A 138 5.18 1.24 12.74
N LEU A 139 6.25 1.95 13.14
CA LEU A 139 7.32 1.47 14.03
C LEU A 139 6.87 1.27 15.48
N ILE A 140 5.67 1.72 15.85
CA ILE A 140 5.10 1.46 17.16
C ILE A 140 4.93 -0.05 17.35
N GLY A 141 5.50 -0.55 18.44
CA GLY A 141 5.53 -1.98 18.80
C GLY A 141 6.78 -2.73 18.35
N PHE A 142 7.68 -2.10 17.59
CA PHE A 142 8.98 -2.71 17.29
C PHE A 142 9.98 -2.56 18.45
N THR A 143 10.72 -3.62 18.72
CA THR A 143 11.81 -3.67 19.71
C THR A 143 13.12 -4.06 19.04
N PRO A 144 14.27 -3.46 19.44
CA PRO A 144 15.57 -3.88 18.93
C PRO A 144 15.90 -5.32 19.30
N VAL A 145 16.46 -6.05 18.35
CA VAL A 145 17.09 -7.36 18.54
C VAL A 145 18.59 -7.13 18.73
N GLU A 146 19.22 -7.90 19.62
CA GLU A 146 20.66 -7.79 19.86
C GLU A 146 21.48 -8.18 18.62
N GLY A 147 22.56 -7.43 18.39
CA GLY A 147 23.50 -7.67 17.30
C GLY A 147 23.32 -6.73 16.10
N MET A 148 24.27 -6.85 15.18
CA MET A 148 24.29 -6.12 13.92
C MET A 148 24.21 -7.13 12.78
N HIS A 149 23.43 -6.81 11.75
CA HIS A 149 23.14 -7.71 10.64
C HIS A 149 23.59 -7.09 9.32
N ASP A 150 24.35 -7.82 8.51
CA ASP A 150 24.67 -7.37 7.16
C ASP A 150 23.43 -7.41 6.26
N VAL A 151 23.12 -6.27 5.64
CA VAL A 151 22.09 -6.15 4.62
C VAL A 151 22.68 -5.36 3.46
N GLN A 152 22.94 -6.05 2.34
CA GLN A 152 23.54 -5.46 1.13
C GLN A 152 24.88 -4.76 1.42
N GLY A 153 25.71 -5.32 2.31
CA GLY A 153 26.99 -4.72 2.70
C GLY A 153 26.90 -3.61 3.76
N HIS A 154 25.73 -3.36 4.32
CA HIS A 154 25.52 -2.39 5.39
C HIS A 154 25.17 -3.08 6.71
N MET A 155 25.89 -2.73 7.77
CA MET A 155 25.63 -3.24 9.12
C MET A 155 24.39 -2.55 9.70
N CYS A 156 23.29 -3.29 9.80
CA CYS A 156 22.00 -2.79 10.24
C CYS A 156 21.63 -3.28 11.65
N VAL A 157 20.90 -2.45 12.38
CA VAL A 157 20.18 -2.86 13.59
C VAL A 157 18.88 -3.56 13.16
N LYS A 158 18.63 -4.74 13.71
CA LYS A 158 17.36 -5.45 13.49
C LYS A 158 16.34 -5.03 14.54
N LEU A 159 15.14 -4.71 14.09
CA LEU A 159 13.95 -4.48 14.91
C LEU A 159 12.98 -5.63 14.67
N GLU A 160 12.26 -6.03 15.71
CA GLU A 160 11.24 -7.08 15.67
C GLU A 160 9.92 -6.58 16.24
N LYS A 161 8.82 -6.98 15.60
CA LYS A 161 7.47 -6.86 16.13
C LYS A 161 6.81 -8.23 16.06
N ALA A 162 6.70 -8.88 17.21
CA ALA A 162 5.95 -10.12 17.33
C ALA A 162 4.45 -9.83 17.14
N GLN A 163 3.80 -10.61 16.29
CA GLN A 163 2.35 -10.58 16.11
C GLN A 163 1.74 -11.90 16.61
N GLN A 164 0.41 -11.98 16.62
CA GLN A 164 -0.29 -13.18 17.07
C GLN A 164 -0.08 -14.37 16.12
N ALA A 165 -0.25 -15.58 16.65
CA ALA A 165 -0.25 -16.83 15.89
C ALA A 165 1.06 -17.19 15.15
N GLY A 166 2.22 -16.79 15.69
CA GLY A 166 3.52 -17.17 15.13
C GLY A 166 3.93 -16.36 13.89
N TYR A 167 3.31 -15.19 13.70
CA TYR A 167 3.73 -14.20 12.73
C TYR A 167 4.68 -13.19 13.39
N SER A 168 5.83 -12.92 12.77
CA SER A 168 6.77 -11.89 13.20
C SER A 168 7.12 -10.99 12.03
N GLU A 169 7.32 -9.71 12.33
CA GLU A 169 7.77 -8.72 11.37
C GLU A 169 9.13 -8.15 11.80
N TYR A 170 10.03 -7.97 10.83
CA TYR A 170 11.37 -7.47 11.06
C TYR A 170 11.69 -6.29 10.17
N LEU A 171 12.43 -5.32 10.73
CA LEU A 171 13.00 -4.18 10.01
C LEU A 171 14.50 -4.14 10.24
N TYR A 172 15.26 -3.89 9.19
CA TYR A 172 16.71 -3.74 9.25
C TYR A 172 17.06 -2.30 8.92
N CYS A 173 17.62 -1.61 9.91
CA CYS A 173 17.77 -0.16 9.91
C CYS A 173 19.26 0.20 9.93
N ASP A 174 19.71 1.04 9.00
CA ASP A 174 21.12 1.41 8.83
C ASP A 174 21.50 2.58 9.75
N PRO A 175 22.19 2.35 10.89
CA PRO A 175 22.53 3.40 11.84
C PRO A 175 23.47 4.46 11.25
N ALA A 176 24.27 4.14 10.22
CA ALA A 176 25.15 5.11 9.57
C ALA A 176 24.36 6.14 8.73
N ARG A 177 23.08 5.88 8.50
CA ARG A 177 22.18 6.70 7.67
C ARG A 177 20.92 7.06 8.44
N ASP A 178 21.07 7.51 9.69
CA ASP A 178 19.95 7.89 10.56
C ASP A 178 18.89 6.79 10.68
N TYR A 179 19.32 5.52 10.70
CA TYR A 179 18.46 4.34 10.79
C TYR A 179 17.45 4.21 9.63
N LEU A 180 17.75 4.67 8.42
CA LEU A 180 16.93 4.35 7.24
C LEU A 180 16.73 2.84 7.09
N VAL A 181 15.52 2.40 6.72
CA VAL A 181 15.22 0.97 6.54
C VAL A 181 15.82 0.48 5.23
N ARG A 182 16.57 -0.62 5.27
CA ARG A 182 17.10 -1.30 4.08
C ARG A 182 16.36 -2.58 3.75
N ARG A 183 15.73 -3.20 4.74
CA ARG A 183 14.96 -4.42 4.55
C ARG A 183 13.79 -4.50 5.51
N ARG A 184 12.68 -5.04 5.02
CA ARG A 184 11.53 -5.45 5.81
C ARG A 184 11.19 -6.89 5.48
N GLU A 185 10.93 -7.70 6.49
CA GLU A 185 10.58 -9.11 6.34
C GLU A 185 9.40 -9.46 7.22
N ALA A 186 8.48 -10.26 6.69
CA ALA A 186 7.45 -10.92 7.47
C ALA A 186 7.68 -12.42 7.44
N ILE A 187 7.61 -13.06 8.61
CA ILE A 187 7.83 -14.49 8.80
C ILE A 187 6.62 -15.08 9.51
N PHE A 188 6.15 -16.25 9.08
CA PHE A 188 5.10 -17.03 9.73
C PHE A 188 5.62 -18.44 9.97
N GLN A 189 5.66 -18.87 11.23
CA GLN A 189 6.18 -20.19 11.61
C GLN A 189 7.55 -20.49 10.96
N GLU A 190 8.49 -19.54 11.11
CA GLU A 190 9.86 -19.60 10.55
C GLU A 190 9.96 -19.56 9.01
N LYS A 191 8.84 -19.46 8.29
CA LYS A 191 8.82 -19.34 6.82
C LYS A 191 8.61 -17.89 6.38
N PRO A 192 9.33 -17.40 5.37
CA PRO A 192 9.09 -16.06 4.84
C PRO A 192 7.69 -15.97 4.24
N VAL A 193 7.00 -14.86 4.49
CA VAL A 193 5.70 -14.51 3.91
C VAL A 193 5.87 -13.36 2.92
N SER A 194 6.68 -12.37 3.28
CA SER A 194 7.07 -11.29 2.39
C SER A 194 8.46 -10.79 2.73
N LYS A 195 9.13 -10.26 1.72
CA LYS A 195 10.44 -9.62 1.82
C LYS A 195 10.44 -8.38 0.95
N LEU A 196 10.91 -7.28 1.52
CA LEU A 196 11.13 -6.02 0.84
C LEU A 196 12.59 -5.63 1.03
N GLU A 197 13.31 -5.46 -0.08
CA GLU A 197 14.69 -4.97 -0.10
C GLU A 197 14.72 -3.57 -0.70
N ILE A 198 15.29 -2.62 0.01
CA ILE A 198 15.23 -1.19 -0.30
C ILE A 198 16.65 -0.70 -0.58
N GLU A 199 16.86 -0.17 -1.78
CA GLU A 199 18.08 0.53 -2.16
C GLU A 199 17.92 2.02 -1.88
N LEU A 200 18.95 2.63 -1.27
CA LEU A 200 18.95 4.02 -0.85
C LEU A 200 20.06 4.77 -1.58
N SER A 201 19.78 5.96 -2.13
CA SER A 201 20.84 6.86 -2.65
C SER A 201 21.51 7.60 -1.50
N ASP A 202 22.81 7.89 -1.56
CA ASP A 202 23.60 8.45 -0.44
C ASP A 202 23.00 9.74 0.18
N ASP A 203 22.48 10.64 -0.66
CA ASP A 203 22.08 12.00 -0.25
C ASP A 203 20.59 12.18 0.03
N SER A 204 19.80 11.10 0.07
CA SER A 204 18.34 11.21 0.24
C SER A 204 17.78 10.13 1.16
N PRO A 205 16.78 10.47 2.00
CA PRO A 205 15.99 9.48 2.72
C PRO A 205 14.99 8.75 1.81
N ILE A 206 14.78 9.24 0.57
CA ILE A 206 13.88 8.60 -0.38
C ILE A 206 14.59 7.40 -1.02
N PRO A 207 13.96 6.21 -1.05
CA PRO A 207 14.55 5.06 -1.73
C PRO A 207 14.81 5.34 -3.22
N SER A 208 15.89 4.81 -3.75
CA SER A 208 16.18 4.87 -5.19
C SER A 208 15.45 3.76 -5.95
N SER A 209 15.36 2.58 -5.34
CA SER A 209 14.63 1.43 -5.88
C SER A 209 14.32 0.42 -4.78
N TRP A 210 13.43 -0.54 -5.06
CA TRP A 210 13.16 -1.66 -4.17
C TRP A 210 12.68 -2.89 -4.94
N GLU A 211 12.87 -4.04 -4.31
CA GLU A 211 12.32 -5.33 -4.74
C GLU A 211 11.40 -5.87 -3.65
N PHE A 212 10.15 -6.16 -4.02
CA PHE A 212 9.18 -6.79 -3.13
C PHE A 212 8.89 -8.20 -3.62
N SER A 213 9.04 -9.18 -2.73
CA SER A 213 8.68 -10.57 -2.95
C SER A 213 7.65 -11.02 -1.94
N SER A 214 6.65 -11.80 -2.37
CA SER A 214 5.78 -12.55 -1.46
C SER A 214 5.86 -14.05 -1.72
N PHE A 215 5.62 -14.83 -0.67
CA PHE A 215 5.87 -16.26 -0.63
C PHE A 215 4.63 -17.00 -0.13
N ARG A 216 4.41 -18.20 -0.67
CA ARG A 216 3.41 -19.16 -0.17
C ARG A 216 3.76 -19.58 1.26
N ARG A 217 2.80 -19.51 2.18
CA ARG A 217 3.04 -19.84 3.60
C ARG A 217 3.36 -21.32 3.83
N ASP A 218 2.80 -22.21 3.03
CA ASP A 218 2.96 -23.65 3.13
C ASP A 218 4.29 -24.13 2.53
N THR A 219 4.64 -23.67 1.33
CA THR A 219 5.82 -24.14 0.59
C THR A 219 7.05 -23.23 0.71
N GLY A 220 6.86 -21.96 1.06
CA GLY A 220 7.91 -20.94 0.95
C GLY A 220 8.26 -20.56 -0.49
N GLU A 221 7.51 -21.04 -1.49
CA GLU A 221 7.73 -20.69 -2.89
C GLU A 221 7.37 -19.22 -3.13
N ARG A 222 8.25 -18.49 -3.83
CA ARG A 222 7.97 -17.11 -4.23
C ARG A 222 6.83 -17.08 -5.24
N VAL A 223 5.72 -16.47 -4.87
CA VAL A 223 4.55 -16.33 -5.75
C VAL A 223 4.55 -15.02 -6.50
N TYR A 224 4.95 -13.93 -5.88
CA TYR A 224 4.92 -12.60 -6.48
C TYR A 224 6.30 -11.94 -6.36
N ASN A 225 6.66 -11.17 -7.38
CA ASN A 225 7.82 -10.30 -7.34
C ASN A 225 7.56 -9.01 -8.12
N SER A 226 7.94 -7.88 -7.55
CA SER A 226 7.94 -6.59 -8.23
C SER A 226 9.24 -5.85 -7.98
N LYS A 227 9.67 -5.09 -9.00
CA LYS A 227 10.82 -4.19 -8.91
C LYS A 227 10.37 -2.78 -9.22
N SER A 228 10.64 -1.87 -8.31
CA SER A 228 10.23 -0.49 -8.41
C SER A 228 11.44 0.43 -8.39
N LYS A 229 11.38 1.52 -9.14
CA LYS A 229 12.42 2.54 -9.18
C LYS A 229 11.79 3.92 -9.08
N VAL A 230 12.34 4.78 -8.22
CA VAL A 230 11.95 6.19 -8.18
C VAL A 230 12.48 6.89 -9.43
N VAL A 231 11.58 7.55 -10.15
CA VAL A 231 11.89 8.30 -11.37
C VAL A 231 12.14 9.77 -11.06
N ARG A 232 11.29 10.34 -10.20
CA ARG A 232 11.42 11.70 -9.70
C ARG A 232 10.85 11.77 -8.29
N PHE A 233 11.37 12.68 -7.49
CA PHE A 233 10.77 13.03 -6.22
C PHE A 233 11.05 14.49 -5.88
N GLU A 234 10.21 15.04 -5.03
CA GLU A 234 10.36 16.40 -4.50
C GLU A 234 9.92 16.42 -3.03
N ILE A 235 10.84 16.78 -2.14
CA ILE A 235 10.59 16.93 -0.71
C ILE A 235 10.18 18.38 -0.44
N ASN A 236 9.19 18.58 0.43
CA ASN A 236 8.62 19.87 0.77
C ASN A 236 8.05 20.63 -0.44
N ALA A 237 7.51 19.87 -1.39
CA ALA A 237 6.81 20.39 -2.56
C ALA A 237 5.56 21.20 -2.17
N GLU A 238 5.27 22.25 -2.92
CA GLU A 238 4.02 22.98 -2.77
C GLU A 238 2.87 22.19 -3.42
N ILE A 239 2.09 21.47 -2.60
CA ILE A 239 0.98 20.64 -3.07
C ILE A 239 -0.34 21.33 -2.72
N PRO A 240 -1.16 21.69 -3.73
CA PRO A 240 -2.48 22.27 -3.47
C PRO A 240 -3.42 21.23 -2.87
N ASP A 241 -4.31 21.67 -1.98
CA ASP A 241 -5.22 20.78 -1.26
C ASP A 241 -6.18 20.01 -2.18
N SER A 242 -6.44 20.56 -3.38
CA SER A 242 -7.25 19.91 -4.42
C SER A 242 -6.68 18.56 -4.89
N GLU A 243 -5.38 18.29 -4.71
CA GLU A 243 -4.75 17.01 -5.07
C GLU A 243 -5.13 15.86 -4.12
N PHE A 244 -5.71 16.17 -2.95
CA PHE A 244 -6.16 15.18 -1.96
C PHE A 244 -7.68 14.94 -2.02
N THR A 245 -8.33 15.51 -3.03
CA THR A 245 -9.76 15.35 -3.28
C THR A 245 -9.97 14.88 -4.71
N PHE A 246 -10.93 13.99 -4.94
CA PHE A 246 -11.38 13.69 -6.30
C PHE A 246 -12.87 13.33 -6.30
N THR A 247 -13.48 13.47 -7.46
CA THR A 247 -14.85 13.02 -7.70
C THR A 247 -14.81 11.69 -8.44
N PHE A 248 -15.62 10.73 -8.00
CA PHE A 248 -15.82 9.51 -8.75
C PHE A 248 -16.37 9.85 -10.15
N PRO A 249 -15.87 9.21 -11.22
CA PRO A 249 -16.47 9.34 -12.55
C PRO A 249 -17.94 8.89 -12.56
N ASP A 250 -18.71 9.37 -13.53
CA ASP A 250 -20.07 8.87 -13.77
C ASP A 250 -20.08 7.34 -13.94
N GLN A 251 -21.19 6.71 -13.55
CA GLN A 251 -21.38 5.26 -13.62
C GLN A 251 -20.44 4.45 -12.71
N THR A 252 -19.82 5.10 -11.72
CA THR A 252 -19.07 4.41 -10.65
C THR A 252 -20.07 3.85 -9.63
N PHE A 253 -19.94 2.55 -9.32
CA PHE A 253 -20.63 1.95 -8.18
C PHE A 253 -19.91 2.31 -6.89
N VAL A 254 -20.54 3.08 -6.02
CA VAL A 254 -19.95 3.56 -4.78
C VAL A 254 -20.48 2.77 -3.60
N ILE A 255 -19.56 2.27 -2.78
CA ILE A 255 -19.85 1.72 -1.44
C ILE A 255 -19.45 2.80 -0.43
N ASP A 256 -20.42 3.41 0.22
CA ASP A 256 -20.18 4.40 1.26
C ASP A 256 -20.29 3.74 2.63
N GLU A 257 -19.14 3.48 3.25
CA GLU A 257 -19.10 2.86 4.57
C GLU A 257 -19.41 3.81 5.72
N ILE A 258 -19.41 5.12 5.49
CA ILE A 258 -19.76 6.12 6.49
C ILE A 258 -21.28 6.13 6.64
N SER A 259 -21.99 6.33 5.52
CA SER A 259 -23.45 6.35 5.51
C SER A 259 -24.09 4.96 5.46
N LYS A 260 -23.29 3.91 5.24
CA LYS A 260 -23.73 2.52 5.03
C LYS A 260 -24.67 2.38 3.82
N THR A 261 -24.44 3.18 2.78
CA THR A 261 -25.24 3.17 1.54
C THR A 261 -24.44 2.67 0.34
N ARG A 262 -25.16 2.30 -0.73
CA ARG A 262 -24.58 1.90 -2.02
C ARG A 262 -25.35 2.60 -3.13
N TYR A 263 -24.66 3.18 -4.10
CA TYR A 263 -25.29 3.95 -5.17
C TYR A 263 -24.42 4.00 -6.43
N VAL A 264 -24.98 4.43 -7.55
CA VAL A 264 -24.27 4.67 -8.81
C VAL A 264 -24.20 6.17 -9.08
N ILE A 265 -23.00 6.69 -9.37
CA ILE A 265 -22.82 8.12 -9.68
C ILE A 265 -23.54 8.45 -10.99
N GLY A 266 -24.36 9.51 -10.98
CA GLY A 266 -25.09 10.00 -12.16
C GLY A 266 -26.43 9.32 -12.40
N GLU A 267 -26.79 8.28 -11.63
CA GLU A 267 -28.15 7.75 -11.61
C GLU A 267 -28.93 8.45 -10.50
N GLN A 268 -30.11 8.99 -10.83
CA GLN A 268 -31.06 9.41 -9.81
C GLN A 268 -31.36 8.18 -8.95
N PRO A 269 -31.36 8.28 -7.61
CA PRO A 269 -31.74 7.16 -6.76
C PRO A 269 -33.15 6.74 -7.17
N THR A 270 -33.27 5.60 -7.86
CA THR A 270 -34.55 4.96 -8.06
C THR A 270 -35.03 4.59 -6.67
N GLU A 271 -36.10 5.23 -6.22
CA GLU A 271 -36.83 4.88 -5.00
C GLU A 271 -37.30 3.43 -5.11
N GLU A 272 -36.45 2.43 -4.87
CA GLU A 272 -36.90 1.05 -4.83
C GLU A 272 -36.35 0.25 -3.65
N SER A 273 -37.34 -0.07 -2.81
CA SER A 273 -37.47 -1.22 -1.94
C SER A 273 -36.50 -1.27 -0.76
N GLU A 274 -37.07 -1.01 0.42
CA GLU A 274 -36.55 -1.47 1.70
C GLU A 274 -35.99 -2.90 1.54
N PRO A 275 -34.78 -3.18 2.07
CA PRO A 275 -34.28 -4.55 2.10
C PRO A 275 -35.32 -5.39 2.84
N LYS A 276 -35.89 -6.38 2.14
CA LYS A 276 -36.73 -7.41 2.77
C LYS A 276 -35.91 -7.97 3.92
N LYS A 277 -36.31 -7.66 5.16
CA LYS A 277 -35.80 -8.32 6.36
C LYS A 277 -36.06 -9.80 6.16
N ASP A 278 -35.03 -10.56 5.83
CA ASP A 278 -35.07 -12.01 5.86
C ASP A 278 -35.54 -12.42 7.26
N GLN A 279 -36.76 -12.96 7.31
CA GLN A 279 -37.34 -13.52 8.52
C GLN A 279 -36.47 -14.71 8.93
N ALA A 280 -35.77 -14.56 10.06
CA ALA A 280 -35.08 -15.65 10.70
C ALA A 280 -36.09 -16.76 11.04
N THR A 281 -35.99 -17.90 10.36
CA THR A 281 -36.75 -19.10 10.70
C THR A 281 -36.31 -19.58 12.08
N PRO A 282 -37.22 -19.75 13.06
CA PRO A 282 -36.84 -20.31 14.35
C PRO A 282 -36.45 -21.78 14.17
N LYS A 283 -35.32 -22.18 14.75
CA LYS A 283 -34.95 -23.59 14.88
C LYS A 283 -35.78 -24.22 16.00
N ASN A 284 -36.51 -25.28 15.67
CA ASN A 284 -37.05 -26.24 16.64
C ASN A 284 -35.95 -27.19 17.14
#